data_AF-A0A286EX56-F1
#
_entry.id   AF-A0A286EX56-F1
#
_cell.length_a   1.000
_cell.length_b   1.000
_cell.length_c   1.000
_cell.angle_alpha   90.00
_cell.angle_beta   90.00
_cell.angle_gamma   90.00
#
_symmetry.space_group_name_H-M   'P 1'
#
loop_
_entity.id
_entity.type
_entity.pdbx_description
1 polymer ?
#
loop_
_entity_poly.entity_id
_entity_poly.type
_entity_poly.pdbx_seq_one_letter_code
_entity_poly.pdbx_strand_id
1 'polypeptide(L)'
;TPAADKAAPSVTFKAEDAKPATNNAKDSVPSTALNITSADGKPTQITGVGSSLNVTPVETNPLTTTTTGKVPANLVDLVGSEDAPVNSNAVATVGDLQNMGWVVSTTTGEYKDVVKNANEVKFIGTGGATVTGKTNAEGVREITIDVQAPEAAQLPVVYTNAAGDKVAKGDDGKFYKAADLTDGKPNDGAKEVPASDVIASMNTADNSSTKPMNLSNVKGNLAPTYNSGDNIIEGGKPTDTAAVPANVSKSAEAPAPADVKAMYNNAATVGDVLNAGWNIQGNGEAKDFVKPYDTVNFVNGTGTTAVVTTNDEGNVTSVTFNSALAYVDGNGNTTTEGKPNTPTNVVKFVGADEAKPVSVQNVNSGVGSVTNLDTPVGDKATLTAENKKAIADAIGNANGSTLSNAANIGDVQAAAAAAKTEVKSPNETIDVKSTTGDNGQTIYNVEVANTTLTVSNGT
;
A
#
# COMPACT_ATOMS: atom_id res chain seq x y z
N THR A 1 -84.86 34.60 80.47
CA THR A 1 -85.07 33.62 79.37
C THR A 1 -84.22 32.40 79.69
N PRO A 2 -84.80 31.22 79.95
CA PRO A 2 -84.00 30.02 80.14
C PRO A 2 -83.35 29.62 78.82
N ALA A 3 -82.10 29.18 78.87
CA ALA A 3 -81.37 28.64 77.72
C ALA A 3 -82.15 27.43 77.16
N ALA A 4 -82.35 27.41 75.84
CA ALA A 4 -82.89 26.25 75.16
C ALA A 4 -81.96 25.06 75.43
N ASP A 5 -82.53 24.02 76.04
CA ASP A 5 -81.88 22.74 76.28
C ASP A 5 -81.43 22.17 74.93
N LYS A 6 -80.13 22.27 74.64
CA LYS A 6 -79.54 21.75 73.42
C LYS A 6 -79.56 20.23 73.59
N ALA A 7 -80.58 19.59 73.02
CA ALA A 7 -80.77 18.14 73.06
C ALA A 7 -79.41 17.43 72.90
N ALA A 8 -79.05 16.62 73.90
CA ALA A 8 -77.78 15.92 73.91
C ALA A 8 -77.61 15.14 72.60
N PRO A 9 -76.41 15.15 71.99
CA PRO A 9 -76.18 14.38 70.77
C PRO A 9 -76.55 12.92 71.04
N SER A 10 -77.52 12.41 70.30
CA SER A 10 -78.01 11.04 70.43
C SER A 10 -77.62 10.22 69.20
N VAL A 11 -77.16 9.00 69.48
CA VAL A 11 -76.89 7.96 68.48
C VAL A 11 -77.99 6.94 68.57
N THR A 12 -78.54 6.54 67.43
CA THR A 12 -79.57 5.51 67.33
C THR A 12 -78.94 4.21 66.83
N PHE A 13 -79.22 3.12 67.53
CA PHE A 13 -78.83 1.76 67.14
C PHE A 13 -80.09 0.99 66.72
N LYS A 14 -80.11 0.47 65.48
CA LYS A 14 -81.20 -0.37 64.97
C LYS A 14 -80.63 -1.64 64.36
N ALA A 15 -81.30 -2.76 64.61
CA ALA A 15 -81.04 -4.00 63.88
C ALA A 15 -81.87 -4.01 62.58
N GLU A 16 -81.25 -4.40 61.49
CA GLU A 16 -81.87 -4.60 60.17
C GLU A 16 -81.45 -5.97 59.60
N ASP A 17 -82.06 -6.40 58.51
CA ASP A 17 -81.65 -7.64 57.83
C ASP A 17 -80.29 -7.46 57.16
N ALA A 18 -79.40 -8.45 57.33
CA ALA A 18 -78.10 -8.43 56.67
C ALA A 18 -78.23 -8.67 55.16
N LYS A 19 -77.39 -7.97 54.37
CA LYS A 19 -77.27 -8.21 52.93
C LYS A 19 -76.24 -9.31 52.66
N PRO A 20 -76.50 -10.27 51.76
CA PRO A 20 -75.51 -11.30 51.39
C PRO A 20 -74.25 -10.69 50.76
N ALA A 21 -73.08 -11.21 51.14
CA ALA A 21 -71.79 -10.87 50.54
C ALA A 21 -70.96 -12.13 50.33
N THR A 22 -70.21 -12.20 49.23
CA THR A 22 -69.46 -13.39 48.80
C THR A 22 -68.17 -13.63 49.59
N ASN A 23 -67.73 -12.66 50.39
CA ASN A 23 -66.48 -12.72 51.16
C ASN A 23 -66.68 -13.04 52.66
N ASN A 24 -67.92 -13.26 53.11
CA ASN A 24 -68.16 -13.73 54.47
C ASN A 24 -67.76 -15.21 54.59
N ALA A 25 -67.30 -15.62 55.77
CA ALA A 25 -67.05 -17.03 56.04
C ALA A 25 -68.34 -17.85 55.85
N LYS A 26 -68.25 -18.98 55.13
CA LYS A 26 -69.39 -19.78 54.67
C LYS A 26 -70.36 -20.18 55.78
N ASP A 27 -69.83 -20.45 56.97
CA ASP A 27 -70.61 -20.90 58.14
C ASP A 27 -70.85 -19.76 59.16
N SER A 28 -70.57 -18.50 58.79
CA SER A 28 -70.73 -17.32 59.65
C SER A 28 -71.28 -16.11 58.90
N VAL A 29 -72.17 -16.35 57.94
CA VAL A 29 -72.89 -15.28 57.24
C VAL A 29 -73.80 -14.54 58.23
N PRO A 30 -73.70 -13.20 58.36
CA PRO A 30 -74.55 -12.45 59.28
C PRO A 30 -76.03 -12.59 58.93
N SER A 31 -76.90 -12.73 59.94
CA SER A 31 -78.36 -12.69 59.78
C SER A 31 -78.95 -11.30 59.99
N THR A 32 -78.28 -10.45 60.79
CA THR A 32 -78.68 -9.07 61.05
C THR A 32 -77.51 -8.11 60.80
N ALA A 33 -77.85 -6.85 60.49
CA ALA A 33 -76.93 -5.73 60.35
C ALA A 33 -77.22 -4.67 61.41
N LEU A 34 -76.16 -4.04 61.93
CA LEU A 34 -76.28 -2.93 62.86
C LEU A 34 -76.29 -1.60 62.10
N ASN A 35 -77.41 -0.89 62.12
CA ASN A 35 -77.54 0.46 61.60
C ASN A 35 -77.27 1.47 62.73
N ILE A 36 -76.20 2.25 62.57
CA ILE A 36 -75.78 3.28 63.53
C ILE A 36 -75.93 4.64 62.86
N THR A 37 -76.90 5.42 63.33
CA THR A 37 -77.19 6.75 62.77
C THR A 37 -77.25 7.82 63.85
N SER A 38 -76.96 9.04 63.44
CA SER A 38 -77.30 10.23 64.21
C SER A 38 -78.83 10.37 64.31
N ALA A 39 -79.30 11.19 65.24
CA ALA A 39 -80.74 11.46 65.43
C ALA A 39 -81.49 11.89 64.15
N ASP A 40 -80.78 12.47 63.16
CA ASP A 40 -81.32 12.88 61.86
C ASP A 40 -81.28 11.78 60.78
N GLY A 41 -80.92 10.55 61.14
CA GLY A 41 -80.88 9.38 60.26
C GLY A 41 -79.62 9.28 59.38
N LYS A 42 -78.63 10.17 59.53
CA LYS A 42 -77.37 10.11 58.78
C LYS A 42 -76.36 9.15 59.42
N PRO A 43 -75.45 8.53 58.65
CA PRO A 43 -74.34 7.76 59.20
C PRO A 43 -73.53 8.61 60.19
N THR A 44 -73.05 7.98 61.27
CA THR A 44 -72.11 8.58 62.22
C THR A 44 -70.72 7.94 62.10
N GLN A 45 -69.71 8.60 62.66
CA GLN A 45 -68.36 8.04 62.74
C GLN A 45 -68.23 7.14 63.97
N ILE A 46 -67.55 6.01 63.81
CA ILE A 46 -67.13 5.17 64.93
C ILE A 46 -65.65 5.43 65.15
N THR A 47 -65.32 6.09 66.25
CA THR A 47 -63.93 6.33 66.66
C THR A 47 -63.55 5.37 67.79
N GLY A 48 -62.28 5.00 67.89
CA GLY A 48 -61.78 4.11 68.94
C GLY A 48 -61.95 2.61 68.70
N VAL A 49 -62.19 2.18 67.45
CA VAL A 49 -62.16 0.76 67.09
C VAL A 49 -60.71 0.27 67.05
N GLY A 50 -60.41 -0.79 67.80
CA GLY A 50 -59.10 -1.47 67.77
C GLY A 50 -58.98 -2.43 66.58
N SER A 51 -57.77 -2.58 66.05
CA SER A 51 -57.50 -3.58 65.01
C SER A 51 -57.59 -5.00 65.59
N SER A 52 -58.05 -5.92 64.75
CA SER A 52 -58.02 -7.37 65.00
C SER A 52 -56.96 -8.09 64.16
N LEU A 53 -56.17 -7.34 63.39
CA LEU A 53 -55.13 -7.85 62.51
C LEU A 53 -53.75 -7.59 63.09
N ASN A 54 -52.84 -8.53 62.84
CA ASN A 54 -51.42 -8.36 63.11
C ASN A 54 -50.71 -7.75 61.90
N VAL A 55 -49.49 -7.30 62.12
CA VAL A 55 -48.57 -6.94 61.05
C VAL A 55 -47.38 -7.89 61.04
N THR A 56 -46.91 -8.22 59.84
CA THR A 56 -45.70 -9.00 59.62
C THR A 56 -44.57 -8.04 59.22
N PRO A 57 -43.44 -8.06 59.95
CA PRO A 57 -42.24 -7.34 59.53
C PRO A 57 -41.67 -7.93 58.24
N VAL A 58 -41.42 -7.08 57.27
CA VAL A 58 -40.72 -7.37 56.02
C VAL A 58 -39.37 -6.69 56.09
N GLU A 59 -38.29 -7.47 56.00
CA GLU A 59 -36.96 -6.90 55.81
C GLU A 59 -36.87 -6.22 54.44
N THR A 60 -36.56 -4.92 54.44
CA THR A 60 -36.28 -4.14 53.22
C THR A 60 -34.79 -3.84 53.10
N ASN A 61 -34.35 -3.64 51.86
CA ASN A 61 -33.02 -3.16 51.50
C ASN A 61 -33.13 -2.08 50.42
N PRO A 62 -33.66 -0.89 50.77
CA PRO A 62 -33.68 0.23 49.85
C PRO A 62 -32.24 0.72 49.66
N LEU A 63 -31.67 0.48 48.47
CA LEU A 63 -30.32 0.91 48.10
C LEU A 63 -30.29 2.45 47.99
N THR A 64 -30.23 3.13 49.14
CA THR A 64 -29.96 4.56 49.24
C THR A 64 -28.53 4.75 49.73
N THR A 65 -27.86 5.80 49.26
CA THR A 65 -26.44 6.08 49.50
C THR A 65 -26.09 6.43 50.96
N THR A 66 -27.02 6.28 51.92
CA THR A 66 -26.84 6.78 53.29
C THR A 66 -27.27 5.84 54.42
N THR A 67 -27.83 4.66 54.16
CA THR A 67 -28.16 3.70 55.24
C THR A 67 -27.74 2.28 54.91
N THR A 68 -26.62 1.84 55.47
CA THR A 68 -26.27 0.42 55.61
C THR A 68 -27.08 -0.18 56.74
N GLY A 69 -28.28 -0.70 56.43
CA GLY A 69 -29.08 -1.44 57.39
C GLY A 69 -30.44 -1.85 56.84
N LYS A 70 -30.81 -3.11 57.08
CA LYS A 70 -32.16 -3.60 56.81
C LYS A 70 -33.13 -2.80 57.67
N VAL A 71 -34.09 -2.11 57.06
CA VAL A 71 -35.16 -1.43 57.79
C VAL A 71 -36.39 -2.35 57.79
N PRO A 72 -36.92 -2.75 58.96
CA PRO A 72 -38.15 -3.51 58.98
C PRO A 72 -39.32 -2.59 58.59
N ALA A 73 -40.04 -2.96 57.53
CA ALA A 73 -41.33 -2.34 57.18
C ALA A 73 -42.46 -3.31 57.51
N ASN A 74 -43.59 -2.81 58.01
CA ASN A 74 -44.72 -3.65 58.40
C ASN A 74 -45.75 -3.73 57.28
N LEU A 75 -46.19 -4.95 56.95
CA LEU A 75 -47.38 -5.23 56.14
C LEU A 75 -48.44 -5.93 56.99
N VAL A 76 -49.71 -5.64 56.75
CA VAL A 76 -50.83 -6.32 57.43
C VAL A 76 -50.86 -7.81 57.06
N ASP A 77 -51.09 -8.67 58.05
CA ASP A 77 -51.31 -10.09 57.85
C ASP A 77 -52.81 -10.36 57.65
N LEU A 78 -53.17 -10.73 56.42
CA LEU A 78 -54.55 -11.06 56.03
C LEU A 78 -54.85 -12.56 56.08
N VAL A 79 -53.87 -13.40 56.42
CA VAL A 79 -54.01 -14.86 56.43
C VAL A 79 -54.09 -15.35 57.88
N GLY A 80 -53.20 -14.86 58.74
CA GLY A 80 -53.05 -15.38 60.10
C GLY A 80 -52.29 -16.71 60.12
N SER A 81 -52.52 -17.52 61.15
CA SER A 81 -51.94 -18.86 61.30
C SER A 81 -53.02 -19.93 61.38
N GLU A 82 -52.66 -21.21 61.21
CA GLU A 82 -53.60 -22.33 61.37
C GLU A 82 -54.30 -22.33 62.75
N ASP A 83 -53.57 -21.97 63.82
CA ASP A 83 -54.09 -21.93 65.18
C ASP A 83 -54.81 -20.61 65.53
N ALA A 84 -54.67 -19.59 64.69
CA ALA A 84 -55.29 -18.27 64.85
C ALA A 84 -55.54 -17.62 63.48
N PRO A 85 -56.54 -18.10 62.73
CA PRO A 85 -56.88 -17.53 61.43
C PRO A 85 -57.51 -16.14 61.59
N VAL A 86 -57.31 -15.28 60.59
CA VAL A 86 -57.95 -13.97 60.56
C VAL A 86 -59.48 -14.12 60.49
N ASN A 87 -60.19 -13.39 61.36
CA ASN A 87 -61.65 -13.30 61.28
C ASN A 87 -62.06 -12.41 60.10
N SER A 88 -62.50 -13.03 59.00
CA SER A 88 -62.93 -12.31 57.79
C SER A 88 -64.13 -11.37 57.99
N ASN A 89 -64.89 -11.53 59.08
CA ASN A 89 -66.04 -10.69 59.43
C ASN A 89 -65.66 -9.53 60.38
N ALA A 90 -64.38 -9.37 60.72
CA ALA A 90 -63.95 -8.28 61.60
C ALA A 90 -63.92 -6.93 60.89
N VAL A 91 -64.00 -5.85 61.67
CA VAL A 91 -63.88 -4.49 61.15
C VAL A 91 -62.41 -4.17 60.89
N ALA A 92 -62.08 -3.78 59.66
CA ALA A 92 -60.78 -3.21 59.33
C ALA A 92 -60.68 -1.76 59.83
N THR A 93 -59.56 -1.42 60.42
CA THR A 93 -59.24 -0.07 60.91
C THR A 93 -58.40 0.69 59.89
N VAL A 94 -58.30 2.01 60.07
CA VAL A 94 -57.38 2.84 59.26
C VAL A 94 -55.93 2.38 59.40
N GLY A 95 -55.53 1.89 60.59
CA GLY A 95 -54.20 1.34 60.82
C GLY A 95 -53.90 0.08 59.98
N ASP A 96 -54.92 -0.73 59.71
CA ASP A 96 -54.78 -1.91 58.85
C ASP A 96 -54.52 -1.48 57.40
N LEU A 97 -55.31 -0.51 56.91
CA LEU A 97 -55.16 0.05 55.55
C LEU A 97 -53.80 0.75 55.36
N GLN A 98 -53.29 1.42 56.39
CA GLN A 98 -51.95 2.04 56.39
C GLN A 98 -50.81 1.02 56.26
N ASN A 99 -51.07 -0.26 56.56
CA ASN A 99 -50.11 -1.35 56.44
C ASN A 99 -50.44 -2.31 55.29
N MET A 100 -51.43 -2.01 54.45
CA MET A 100 -51.62 -2.73 53.20
C MET A 100 -50.54 -2.38 52.17
N GLY A 101 -50.02 -3.39 51.48
CA GLY A 101 -49.01 -3.23 50.44
C GLY A 101 -48.51 -4.56 49.91
N TRP A 102 -47.51 -4.50 49.04
CA TRP A 102 -46.85 -5.67 48.45
C TRP A 102 -45.33 -5.45 48.41
N VAL A 103 -44.57 -6.50 48.11
CA VAL A 103 -43.10 -6.46 48.08
C VAL A 103 -42.59 -6.40 46.63
N VAL A 104 -41.69 -5.46 46.34
CA VAL A 104 -40.96 -5.36 45.07
C VAL A 104 -39.49 -5.74 45.30
N SER A 105 -38.89 -6.55 44.41
CA SER A 105 -37.48 -6.95 44.54
C SER A 105 -36.83 -7.29 43.20
N THR A 106 -35.50 -7.32 43.17
CA THR A 106 -34.71 -7.86 42.05
C THR A 106 -34.36 -9.33 42.27
N THR A 107 -34.05 -10.07 41.19
CA THR A 107 -33.67 -11.49 41.26
C THR A 107 -32.43 -11.73 42.11
N THR A 108 -31.48 -10.78 42.11
CA THR A 108 -30.27 -10.85 42.94
C THR A 108 -30.55 -10.60 44.43
N GLY A 109 -31.75 -10.12 44.78
CA GLY A 109 -32.13 -9.76 46.15
C GLY A 109 -31.44 -8.50 46.69
N GLU A 110 -30.58 -7.86 45.88
CA GLU A 110 -29.86 -6.65 46.27
C GLU A 110 -30.81 -5.49 46.54
N TYR A 111 -31.92 -5.39 45.79
CA TYR A 111 -32.99 -4.43 46.09
C TYR A 111 -34.25 -5.17 46.52
N LYS A 112 -34.84 -4.73 47.63
CA LYS A 112 -36.13 -5.20 48.13
C LYS A 112 -36.81 -4.10 48.92
N ASP A 113 -38.07 -3.82 48.64
CA ASP A 113 -38.82 -2.80 49.38
C ASP A 113 -40.33 -3.13 49.42
N VAL A 114 -41.08 -2.41 50.26
CA VAL A 114 -42.54 -2.49 50.30
C VAL A 114 -43.16 -1.34 49.51
N VAL A 115 -44.24 -1.65 48.78
CA VAL A 115 -45.07 -0.68 48.06
C VAL A 115 -46.42 -0.60 48.76
N LYS A 116 -46.64 0.47 49.52
CA LYS A 116 -47.90 0.77 50.21
C LYS A 116 -48.79 1.68 49.36
N ASN A 117 -50.02 1.90 49.84
CA ASN A 117 -50.93 2.85 49.19
C ASN A 117 -50.27 4.22 48.98
N ALA A 118 -50.48 4.80 47.79
CA ALA A 118 -49.88 6.06 47.33
C ALA A 118 -48.35 6.08 47.14
N ASN A 119 -47.67 4.92 47.15
CA ASN A 119 -46.30 4.84 46.63
C ASN A 119 -46.27 4.79 45.09
N GLU A 120 -45.14 5.21 44.51
CA GLU A 120 -44.89 5.20 43.07
C GLU A 120 -43.83 4.15 42.71
N VAL A 121 -44.08 3.37 41.66
CA VAL A 121 -43.10 2.46 41.06
C VAL A 121 -42.78 2.94 39.65
N LYS A 122 -41.54 3.34 39.42
CA LYS A 122 -41.06 3.85 38.13
C LYS A 122 -40.13 2.86 37.46
N PHE A 123 -40.48 2.43 36.24
CA PHE A 123 -39.61 1.60 35.40
C PHE A 123 -38.72 2.49 34.53
N ILE A 124 -37.41 2.30 34.60
CA ILE A 124 -36.42 3.15 33.92
C ILE A 124 -35.56 2.27 33.00
N GLY A 125 -35.56 2.57 31.71
CA GLY A 125 -34.64 1.97 30.72
C GLY A 125 -33.31 2.74 30.68
N THR A 126 -32.20 2.02 30.68
CA THR A 126 -30.84 2.56 30.49
C THR A 126 -30.03 1.60 29.60
N GLY A 127 -28.90 2.05 29.03
CA GLY A 127 -27.98 1.16 28.31
C GLY A 127 -28.54 0.52 27.03
N GLY A 128 -29.37 1.24 26.26
CA GLY A 128 -29.96 0.76 25.00
C GLY A 128 -31.37 0.18 25.13
N ALA A 129 -31.86 -0.02 26.35
CA ALA A 129 -33.25 -0.39 26.60
C ALA A 129 -34.14 0.85 26.72
N THR A 130 -35.26 0.86 25.99
CA THR A 130 -36.35 1.81 26.14
C THR A 130 -37.51 1.16 26.88
N VAL A 131 -38.13 1.91 27.80
CA VAL A 131 -39.30 1.44 28.56
C VAL A 131 -40.46 2.39 28.29
N THR A 132 -41.58 1.83 27.82
CA THR A 132 -42.81 2.60 27.58
C THR A 132 -43.96 2.01 28.38
N GLY A 133 -44.88 2.88 28.82
CA GLY A 133 -46.07 2.49 29.57
C GLY A 133 -47.33 3.02 28.90
N LYS A 134 -48.37 2.19 28.80
CA LYS A 134 -49.71 2.64 28.39
C LYS A 134 -50.80 1.90 29.17
N THR A 135 -51.95 2.54 29.32
CA THR A 135 -53.17 1.85 29.75
C THR A 135 -53.97 1.53 28.49
N ASN A 136 -54.28 0.27 28.23
CA ASN A 136 -55.05 -0.13 27.06
C ASN A 136 -56.55 0.17 27.24
N ALA A 137 -57.34 -0.10 26.19
CA ALA A 137 -58.77 0.20 26.18
C ALA A 137 -59.56 -0.58 27.24
N GLU A 138 -59.03 -1.73 27.68
CA GLU A 138 -59.59 -2.60 28.70
C GLU A 138 -59.17 -2.21 30.13
N GLY A 139 -58.35 -1.16 30.29
CA GLY A 139 -57.87 -0.69 31.60
C GLY A 139 -56.66 -1.44 32.16
N VAL A 140 -56.03 -2.32 31.37
CA VAL A 140 -54.81 -3.04 31.74
C VAL A 140 -53.60 -2.12 31.54
N ARG A 141 -52.64 -2.17 32.48
CA ARG A 141 -51.40 -1.38 32.41
C ARG A 141 -50.34 -2.23 31.72
N GLU A 142 -49.88 -1.79 30.56
CA GLU A 142 -48.84 -2.44 29.75
C GLU A 142 -47.52 -1.70 29.92
N ILE A 143 -46.47 -2.43 30.31
CA ILE A 143 -45.09 -1.95 30.38
C ILE A 143 -44.27 -2.70 29.33
N THR A 144 -43.85 -2.01 28.27
CA THR A 144 -43.07 -2.57 27.17
C THR A 144 -41.60 -2.22 27.37
N ILE A 145 -40.74 -3.23 27.33
CA ILE A 145 -39.28 -3.09 27.38
C ILE A 145 -38.76 -3.50 26.00
N ASP A 146 -38.16 -2.55 25.30
CA ASP A 146 -37.56 -2.76 23.98
C ASP A 146 -36.05 -2.50 24.05
N VAL A 147 -35.24 -3.39 23.49
CA VAL A 147 -33.78 -3.27 23.50
C VAL A 147 -33.34 -3.00 22.07
N GLN A 148 -32.88 -1.78 21.80
CA GLN A 148 -32.27 -1.49 20.51
C GLN A 148 -30.96 -2.26 20.42
N ALA A 149 -30.92 -3.26 19.52
CA ALA A 149 -29.65 -3.81 19.07
C ALA A 149 -28.84 -2.64 18.47
N PRO A 150 -27.57 -2.43 18.87
CA PRO A 150 -26.76 -1.41 18.23
C PRO A 150 -26.76 -1.69 16.73
N GLU A 151 -27.00 -0.65 15.91
CA GLU A 151 -26.70 -0.70 14.48
C GLU A 151 -25.32 -1.34 14.34
N ALA A 152 -25.21 -2.45 13.62
CA ALA A 152 -23.97 -3.19 13.50
C ALA A 152 -22.89 -2.23 13.01
N ALA A 153 -22.01 -1.81 13.94
CA ALA A 153 -20.98 -0.84 13.63
C ALA A 153 -20.24 -1.32 12.39
N GLN A 154 -20.30 -0.54 11.32
CA GLN A 154 -19.73 -0.94 10.04
C GLN A 154 -18.21 -1.09 10.21
N LEU A 155 -17.75 -2.34 10.22
CA LEU A 155 -16.33 -2.61 10.37
C LEU A 155 -15.61 -2.25 9.07
N PRO A 156 -14.45 -1.56 9.14
CA PRO A 156 -13.66 -1.21 7.96
C PRO A 156 -13.01 -2.44 7.29
N VAL A 157 -12.86 -3.53 8.03
CA VAL A 157 -12.41 -4.83 7.52
C VAL A 157 -13.50 -5.85 7.83
N VAL A 158 -13.87 -6.63 6.82
CA VAL A 158 -14.84 -7.71 6.91
C VAL A 158 -14.25 -8.98 6.31
N TYR A 159 -14.81 -10.13 6.65
CA TYR A 159 -14.52 -11.35 5.94
C TYR A 159 -15.47 -11.52 4.75
N THR A 160 -14.93 -11.96 3.61
CA THR A 160 -15.71 -12.30 2.43
C THR A 160 -15.31 -13.64 1.84
N ASN A 161 -16.16 -14.20 0.98
CA ASN A 161 -15.75 -15.27 0.06
C ASN A 161 -15.07 -14.70 -1.20
N ALA A 162 -14.64 -15.56 -2.12
CA ALA A 162 -14.03 -15.18 -3.39
C ALA A 162 -14.94 -14.33 -4.32
N ALA A 163 -16.27 -14.41 -4.15
CA ALA A 163 -17.22 -13.57 -4.89
C ALA A 163 -17.40 -12.18 -4.26
N GLY A 164 -16.81 -11.95 -3.09
CA GLY A 164 -16.94 -10.69 -2.33
C GLY A 164 -18.17 -10.64 -1.42
N ASP A 165 -18.98 -11.71 -1.33
CA ASP A 165 -20.08 -11.77 -0.36
C ASP A 165 -19.52 -11.81 1.06
N LYS A 166 -20.12 -11.07 1.98
CA LYS A 166 -19.73 -11.09 3.40
C LYS A 166 -20.02 -12.44 4.02
N VAL A 167 -19.06 -12.94 4.78
CA VAL A 167 -19.16 -14.19 5.53
C VAL A 167 -18.96 -13.94 7.01
N ALA A 168 -19.61 -14.77 7.83
CA ALA A 168 -19.49 -14.73 9.27
C ALA A 168 -19.39 -16.16 9.82
N LYS A 169 -18.81 -16.29 11.01
CA LYS A 169 -18.65 -17.56 11.70
C LYS A 169 -19.94 -17.87 12.47
N GLY A 170 -20.56 -19.02 12.19
CA GLY A 170 -21.71 -19.50 12.94
C GLY A 170 -21.33 -20.10 14.29
N ASP A 171 -22.34 -20.39 15.12
CA ASP A 171 -22.20 -21.02 16.44
C ASP A 171 -21.54 -22.40 16.40
N ASP A 172 -21.60 -23.08 15.25
CA ASP A 172 -20.94 -24.36 14.99
C ASP A 172 -19.43 -24.21 14.69
N GLY A 173 -18.93 -22.98 14.64
CA GLY A 173 -17.54 -22.67 14.38
C GLY A 173 -17.14 -22.67 12.90
N LYS A 174 -18.10 -22.75 11.97
CA LYS A 174 -17.86 -22.73 10.51
C LYS A 174 -18.25 -21.38 9.90
N PHE A 175 -17.74 -21.08 8.70
CA PHE A 175 -18.09 -19.83 8.00
C PHE A 175 -19.26 -20.05 7.04
N TYR A 176 -20.16 -19.08 6.98
CA TYR A 176 -21.31 -19.04 6.07
C TYR A 176 -21.47 -17.63 5.52
N LYS A 177 -22.27 -17.44 4.46
CA LYS A 177 -22.67 -16.08 4.09
C LYS A 177 -23.40 -15.46 5.27
N ALA A 178 -23.12 -14.19 5.55
CA ALA A 178 -23.73 -13.49 6.68
C ALA A 178 -25.27 -13.46 6.58
N ALA A 179 -25.82 -13.42 5.36
CA ALA A 179 -27.27 -13.48 5.12
C ALA A 179 -27.88 -14.89 5.37
N ASP A 180 -27.05 -15.93 5.46
CA ASP A 180 -27.49 -17.31 5.72
C ASP A 180 -27.41 -17.67 7.22
N LEU A 181 -27.19 -16.68 8.09
CA LEU A 181 -27.19 -16.84 9.55
C LEU A 181 -28.38 -16.11 10.18
N THR A 182 -29.05 -16.75 11.13
CA THR A 182 -30.06 -16.13 12.00
C THR A 182 -29.64 -16.35 13.45
N ASP A 183 -29.46 -15.27 14.22
CA ASP A 183 -28.99 -15.32 15.62
C ASP A 183 -27.72 -16.16 15.84
N GLY A 184 -26.77 -16.10 14.88
CA GLY A 184 -25.52 -16.86 14.91
C GLY A 184 -25.62 -18.29 14.40
N LYS A 185 -26.83 -18.80 14.15
CA LYS A 185 -27.04 -20.17 13.66
C LYS A 185 -27.20 -20.22 12.14
N PRO A 186 -26.59 -21.21 11.45
CA PRO A 186 -26.82 -21.41 10.03
C PRO A 186 -28.28 -21.77 9.75
N ASN A 187 -28.85 -21.09 8.76
CA ASN A 187 -30.17 -21.40 8.23
C ASN A 187 -30.15 -22.77 7.52
N ASP A 188 -31.31 -23.42 7.43
CA ASP A 188 -31.42 -24.71 6.72
C ASP A 188 -30.96 -24.58 5.26
N GLY A 189 -30.02 -25.44 4.86
CA GLY A 189 -29.43 -25.43 3.52
C GLY A 189 -28.31 -24.40 3.31
N ALA A 190 -27.91 -23.66 4.36
CA ALA A 190 -26.74 -22.79 4.32
C ALA A 190 -25.49 -23.59 3.91
N LYS A 191 -24.73 -23.04 2.98
CA LYS A 191 -23.50 -23.67 2.49
C LYS A 191 -22.30 -23.16 3.27
N GLU A 192 -21.57 -24.07 3.87
CA GLU A 192 -20.28 -23.76 4.50
C GLU A 192 -19.32 -23.17 3.45
N VAL A 193 -18.67 -22.06 3.83
CA VAL A 193 -17.54 -21.48 3.13
C VAL A 193 -16.28 -22.02 3.79
N PRO A 194 -15.41 -22.77 3.08
CA PRO A 194 -14.16 -23.26 3.64
C PRO A 194 -13.29 -22.12 4.16
N ALA A 195 -12.63 -22.32 5.30
CA ALA A 195 -11.77 -21.29 5.89
C ALA A 195 -10.62 -20.83 4.95
N SER A 196 -10.19 -21.68 4.01
CA SER A 196 -9.19 -21.34 2.98
C SER A 196 -9.69 -20.31 1.97
N ASP A 197 -11.01 -20.17 1.83
CA ASP A 197 -11.65 -19.31 0.84
C ASP A 197 -12.16 -18.00 1.48
N VAL A 198 -11.93 -17.84 2.79
CA VAL A 198 -12.27 -16.64 3.54
C VAL A 198 -11.16 -15.61 3.37
N ILE A 199 -11.53 -14.45 2.84
CA ILE A 199 -10.64 -13.34 2.51
C ILE A 199 -10.94 -12.18 3.45
N ALA A 200 -9.90 -11.57 4.02
CA ALA A 200 -10.04 -10.29 4.69
C ALA A 200 -10.15 -9.18 3.64
N SER A 201 -11.29 -8.50 3.59
CA SER A 201 -11.61 -7.49 2.59
C SER A 201 -11.87 -6.15 3.24
N MET A 202 -11.39 -5.08 2.61
CA MET A 202 -11.74 -3.72 3.00
C MET A 202 -13.22 -3.47 2.67
N ASN A 203 -13.95 -2.88 3.62
CA ASN A 203 -15.34 -2.49 3.49
C ASN A 203 -15.40 -0.98 3.28
N THR A 204 -15.95 -0.55 2.15
CA THR A 204 -16.16 0.86 1.85
C THR A 204 -17.20 1.48 2.76
N ALA A 205 -17.28 2.81 2.79
CA ALA A 205 -18.29 3.54 3.55
C ALA A 205 -19.73 3.23 3.11
N ASP A 206 -19.97 2.90 1.83
CA ASP A 206 -21.28 2.43 1.34
C ASP A 206 -21.52 0.92 1.57
N ASN A 207 -20.71 0.30 2.44
CA ASN A 207 -20.83 -1.09 2.89
C ASN A 207 -20.61 -2.13 1.78
N SER A 208 -19.82 -1.76 0.77
CA SER A 208 -19.38 -2.66 -0.29
C SER A 208 -18.01 -3.27 0.02
N SER A 209 -17.88 -4.56 -0.26
CA SER A 209 -16.63 -5.31 -0.16
C SER A 209 -16.02 -5.67 -1.53
N THR A 210 -16.61 -5.15 -2.61
CA THR A 210 -16.18 -5.42 -4.00
C THR A 210 -15.69 -4.17 -4.72
N LYS A 211 -15.97 -2.98 -4.17
CA LYS A 211 -15.49 -1.70 -4.71
C LYS A 211 -14.11 -1.37 -4.14
N PRO A 212 -13.13 -0.99 -4.98
CA PRO A 212 -11.86 -0.47 -4.50
C PRO A 212 -12.03 0.77 -3.62
N MET A 213 -11.11 0.98 -2.68
CA MET A 213 -11.04 2.19 -1.86
C MET A 213 -9.61 2.70 -1.71
N ASN A 214 -9.48 4.00 -1.45
CA ASN A 214 -8.18 4.62 -1.19
C ASN A 214 -7.79 4.46 0.29
N LEU A 215 -6.59 3.93 0.54
CA LEU A 215 -5.97 3.90 1.87
C LEU A 215 -4.88 4.98 1.91
N SER A 216 -5.19 6.12 2.55
CA SER A 216 -4.34 7.32 2.52
C SER A 216 -3.27 7.39 3.61
N ASN A 217 -3.27 6.42 4.54
CA ASN A 217 -2.41 6.33 5.71
C ASN A 217 -1.51 5.09 5.70
N VAL A 218 -1.28 4.49 4.53
CA VAL A 218 -0.29 3.42 4.38
C VAL A 218 1.10 4.04 4.42
N LYS A 219 1.96 3.54 5.32
CA LYS A 219 3.34 4.00 5.46
C LYS A 219 4.20 3.40 4.34
N GLY A 220 5.00 4.24 3.67
CA GLY A 220 6.01 3.79 2.71
C GLY A 220 7.14 2.99 3.38
N ASN A 221 7.75 2.11 2.61
CA ASN A 221 8.79 1.16 3.02
C ASN A 221 10.18 1.58 2.54
N LEU A 222 10.29 2.26 1.40
CA LEU A 222 11.54 2.71 0.81
C LEU A 222 11.85 4.17 1.20
N ALA A 223 13.14 4.47 1.33
CA ALA A 223 13.61 5.83 1.49
C ALA A 223 13.36 6.64 0.20
N PRO A 224 13.03 7.94 0.30
CA PRO A 224 12.83 8.78 -0.87
C PRO A 224 14.15 9.06 -1.60
N THR A 225 14.07 9.18 -2.92
CA THR A 225 15.16 9.50 -3.84
C THR A 225 14.66 10.58 -4.82
N TYR A 226 15.56 11.44 -5.29
CA TYR A 226 15.17 12.71 -5.92
C TYR A 226 15.84 12.94 -7.27
N ASN A 227 15.06 13.39 -8.23
CA ASN A 227 15.52 14.06 -9.45
C ASN A 227 15.53 15.57 -9.25
N SER A 228 16.23 16.28 -10.15
CA SER A 228 16.21 17.74 -10.14
C SER A 228 14.80 18.27 -10.38
N GLY A 229 14.27 19.04 -9.43
CA GLY A 229 12.93 19.62 -9.51
C GLY A 229 11.85 18.80 -8.81
N ASP A 230 12.17 17.62 -8.27
CA ASP A 230 11.23 16.87 -7.43
C ASP A 230 10.88 17.64 -6.15
N ASN A 231 9.66 17.41 -5.65
CA ASN A 231 9.23 17.89 -4.34
C ASN A 231 9.87 17.05 -3.23
N ILE A 232 10.23 17.69 -2.11
CA ILE A 232 10.72 17.00 -0.92
C ILE A 232 9.60 16.12 -0.35
N ILE A 233 9.96 14.99 0.27
CA ILE A 233 9.01 14.13 0.98
C ILE A 233 9.08 14.44 2.47
N GLU A 234 7.98 14.90 3.06
CA GLU A 234 7.84 15.13 4.51
C GLU A 234 6.60 14.40 5.02
N GLY A 235 6.70 13.72 6.17
CA GLY A 235 5.58 12.94 6.71
C GLY A 235 5.07 11.83 5.79
N GLY A 236 5.90 11.36 4.84
CA GLY A 236 5.54 10.34 3.85
C GLY A 236 4.78 10.85 2.63
N LYS A 237 4.68 12.17 2.43
CA LYS A 237 4.03 12.78 1.26
C LYS A 237 4.90 13.88 0.62
N PRO A 238 4.77 14.11 -0.71
CA PRO A 238 5.41 15.25 -1.34
C PRO A 238 4.89 16.58 -0.77
N THR A 239 5.80 17.53 -0.53
CA THR A 239 5.47 18.91 -0.16
C THR A 239 5.07 19.74 -1.38
N ASP A 240 4.21 20.74 -1.22
CA ASP A 240 3.85 21.68 -2.32
C ASP A 240 4.94 22.71 -2.64
N THR A 241 6.04 22.75 -1.87
CA THR A 241 7.15 23.68 -2.10
C THR A 241 8.13 23.09 -3.10
N ALA A 242 8.33 23.77 -4.22
CA ALA A 242 9.28 23.37 -5.25
C ALA A 242 10.74 23.56 -4.80
N ALA A 243 11.52 22.51 -5.09
CA ALA A 243 12.96 22.44 -5.32
C ALA A 243 13.92 22.35 -4.12
N VAL A 244 14.61 21.20 -4.02
CA VAL A 244 16.05 21.18 -3.71
C VAL A 244 16.81 20.89 -5.01
N PRO A 245 17.41 21.89 -5.68
CA PRO A 245 18.23 21.68 -6.86
C PRO A 245 19.54 20.91 -6.61
N ALA A 246 19.89 20.65 -5.35
CA ALA A 246 21.23 20.20 -4.96
C ALA A 246 21.33 18.74 -4.49
N ASN A 247 20.23 17.99 -4.39
CA ASN A 247 20.25 16.66 -3.75
C ASN A 247 19.75 15.54 -4.67
N VAL A 248 20.14 15.58 -5.96
CA VAL A 248 19.87 14.49 -6.90
C VAL A 248 20.50 13.21 -6.36
N SER A 249 19.70 12.16 -6.26
CA SER A 249 20.15 10.85 -5.79
C SER A 249 20.98 10.19 -6.89
N LYS A 250 22.31 10.18 -6.74
CA LYS A 250 23.21 9.51 -7.70
C LYS A 250 23.35 8.00 -7.45
N SER A 251 22.89 7.55 -6.29
CA SER A 251 22.84 6.14 -5.93
C SER A 251 21.88 5.94 -4.76
N ALA A 252 21.31 4.74 -4.66
CA ALA A 252 20.65 4.26 -3.46
C ALA A 252 21.11 2.82 -3.16
N GLU A 253 21.30 2.52 -1.87
CA GLU A 253 21.57 1.16 -1.42
C GLU A 253 20.27 0.35 -1.38
N ALA A 254 20.36 -0.93 -1.70
CA ALA A 254 19.23 -1.83 -1.52
C ALA A 254 18.91 -1.96 -0.01
N PRO A 255 17.62 -2.11 0.37
CA PRO A 255 17.25 -2.33 1.77
C PRO A 255 18.03 -3.51 2.36
N ALA A 256 18.49 -3.36 3.61
CA ALA A 256 19.23 -4.43 4.25
C ALA A 256 18.35 -5.68 4.42
N PRO A 257 18.91 -6.91 4.43
CA PRO A 257 18.12 -8.13 4.55
C PRO A 257 17.20 -8.18 5.79
N ALA A 258 17.61 -7.53 6.89
CA ALA A 258 16.80 -7.42 8.10
C ALA A 258 15.55 -6.55 7.88
N ASP A 259 15.70 -5.41 7.18
CA ASP A 259 14.60 -4.52 6.82
C ASP A 259 13.66 -5.22 5.85
N VAL A 260 14.19 -5.91 4.83
CA VAL A 260 13.40 -6.72 3.88
C VAL A 260 12.54 -7.73 4.62
N LYS A 261 13.10 -8.45 5.60
CA LYS A 261 12.33 -9.40 6.41
C LYS A 261 11.19 -8.71 7.17
N ALA A 262 11.42 -7.50 7.70
CA ALA A 262 10.40 -6.74 8.43
C ALA A 262 9.30 -6.17 7.52
N MET A 263 9.61 -5.87 6.25
CA MET A 263 8.67 -5.27 5.30
C MET A 263 8.16 -6.22 4.21
N TYR A 264 8.52 -7.51 4.25
CA TYR A 264 8.30 -8.47 3.15
C TYR A 264 6.84 -8.57 2.69
N ASN A 265 5.88 -8.46 3.63
CA ASN A 265 4.45 -8.54 3.36
C ASN A 265 3.73 -7.17 3.46
N ASN A 266 4.47 -6.07 3.53
CA ASN A 266 3.87 -4.74 3.58
C ASN A 266 3.28 -4.36 2.21
N ALA A 267 2.21 -3.59 2.23
CA ALA A 267 1.70 -2.96 1.00
C ALA A 267 2.71 -1.92 0.50
N ALA A 268 2.97 -1.92 -0.80
CA ALA A 268 3.75 -0.87 -1.46
C ALA A 268 2.86 0.36 -1.72
N THR A 269 3.36 1.53 -1.32
CA THR A 269 2.75 2.83 -1.65
C THR A 269 3.17 3.29 -3.05
N VAL A 270 2.48 4.28 -3.62
CA VAL A 270 2.97 4.96 -4.84
C VAL A 270 4.35 5.57 -4.61
N GLY A 271 4.63 6.05 -3.40
CA GLY A 271 5.96 6.49 -3.01
C GLY A 271 7.01 5.39 -3.14
N ASP A 272 6.71 4.17 -2.72
CA ASP A 272 7.65 3.04 -2.87
C ASP A 272 7.94 2.75 -4.35
N VAL A 273 6.90 2.73 -5.19
CA VAL A 273 7.08 2.51 -6.63
C VAL A 273 7.97 3.59 -7.24
N LEU A 274 7.70 4.87 -6.96
CA LEU A 274 8.45 6.00 -7.54
C LEU A 274 9.86 6.18 -6.97
N ASN A 275 10.21 5.46 -5.89
CA ASN A 275 11.55 5.49 -5.28
C ASN A 275 12.29 4.15 -5.41
N ALA A 276 11.68 3.13 -6.01
CA ALA A 276 12.37 1.94 -6.45
C ALA A 276 13.24 2.27 -7.69
N GLY A 277 14.32 1.53 -7.91
CA GLY A 277 15.22 1.83 -9.02
C GLY A 277 16.51 1.02 -9.00
N TRP A 278 17.46 1.45 -9.82
CA TRP A 278 18.78 0.81 -9.94
C TRP A 278 19.89 1.83 -10.20
N ASN A 279 21.12 1.48 -9.82
CA ASN A 279 22.27 2.37 -9.93
C ASN A 279 22.95 2.22 -11.31
N ILE A 280 23.22 3.34 -11.99
CA ILE A 280 24.16 3.41 -13.13
C ILE A 280 25.54 3.77 -12.61
N GLN A 281 26.53 2.97 -13.01
CA GLN A 281 27.95 3.26 -12.76
C GLN A 281 28.72 3.45 -14.07
N GLY A 282 29.68 4.38 -14.05
CA GLY A 282 30.68 4.53 -15.10
C GLY A 282 32.05 4.18 -14.53
N ASN A 283 32.67 3.11 -15.02
CA ASN A 283 33.98 2.62 -14.55
C ASN A 283 34.04 2.40 -13.02
N GLY A 284 32.95 1.87 -12.44
CA GLY A 284 32.84 1.59 -11.00
C GLY A 284 32.41 2.79 -10.13
N GLU A 285 32.27 3.99 -10.69
CA GLU A 285 31.77 5.15 -9.97
C GLU A 285 30.26 5.36 -10.20
N ALA A 286 29.50 5.62 -9.13
CA ALA A 286 28.08 5.96 -9.22
C ALA A 286 27.88 7.25 -10.03
N LYS A 287 27.05 7.16 -11.07
CA LYS A 287 26.69 8.29 -11.94
C LYS A 287 25.24 8.71 -11.75
N ASP A 288 24.33 7.75 -11.58
CA ASP A 288 22.89 8.03 -11.48
C ASP A 288 22.13 6.92 -10.73
N PHE A 289 20.98 7.26 -10.15
CA PHE A 289 19.99 6.29 -9.67
C PHE A 289 18.72 6.41 -10.51
N VAL A 290 18.47 5.42 -11.36
CA VAL A 290 17.37 5.42 -12.33
C VAL A 290 16.10 4.94 -11.66
N LYS A 291 15.07 5.81 -11.65
CA LYS A 291 13.73 5.58 -11.11
C LYS A 291 12.73 5.29 -12.25
N PRO A 292 11.51 4.82 -11.95
CA PRO A 292 10.45 4.75 -12.95
C PRO A 292 10.23 6.08 -13.64
N TYR A 293 9.98 6.02 -14.94
CA TYR A 293 9.82 7.18 -15.84
C TYR A 293 11.10 7.97 -16.16
N ASP A 294 12.25 7.63 -15.58
CA ASP A 294 13.53 8.16 -16.04
C ASP A 294 13.88 7.61 -17.43
N THR A 295 14.61 8.39 -18.21
CA THR A 295 15.07 8.00 -19.55
C THR A 295 16.56 7.71 -19.52
N VAL A 296 16.95 6.47 -19.85
CA VAL A 296 18.34 6.10 -20.11
C VAL A 296 18.62 6.23 -21.60
N ASN A 297 19.49 7.17 -21.98
CA ASN A 297 19.84 7.43 -23.37
C ASN A 297 21.24 6.90 -23.71
N PHE A 298 21.33 5.89 -24.58
CA PHE A 298 22.59 5.40 -25.12
C PHE A 298 23.01 6.22 -26.33
N VAL A 299 24.03 7.06 -26.15
CA VAL A 299 24.52 7.97 -27.20
C VAL A 299 25.70 7.38 -27.97
N ASN A 300 25.85 7.77 -29.24
CA ASN A 300 27.01 7.38 -30.05
C ASN A 300 28.30 7.97 -29.47
N GLY A 301 29.36 7.16 -29.48
CA GLY A 301 30.71 7.59 -29.18
C GLY A 301 31.51 7.88 -30.46
N THR A 302 32.74 8.33 -30.31
CA THR A 302 33.66 8.45 -31.46
C THR A 302 34.01 7.06 -32.00
N GLY A 303 33.62 6.77 -33.24
CA GLY A 303 33.91 5.49 -33.91
C GLY A 303 33.07 4.29 -33.45
N THR A 304 32.09 4.50 -32.56
CA THR A 304 31.16 3.46 -32.10
C THR A 304 29.74 4.00 -32.11
N THR A 305 28.80 3.23 -32.63
CA THR A 305 27.37 3.56 -32.58
C THR A 305 26.63 2.64 -31.63
N ALA A 306 25.72 3.21 -30.84
CA ALA A 306 24.80 2.44 -30.01
C ALA A 306 23.50 2.23 -30.81
N VAL A 307 23.09 0.98 -30.93
CA VAL A 307 21.84 0.59 -31.60
C VAL A 307 20.96 -0.11 -30.59
N VAL A 308 19.77 0.46 -30.36
CA VAL A 308 18.78 -0.10 -29.45
C VAL A 308 17.64 -0.66 -30.26
N THR A 309 17.38 -1.95 -30.13
CA THR A 309 16.27 -2.64 -30.79
C THR A 309 15.46 -3.40 -29.77
N THR A 310 14.14 -3.32 -29.85
CA THR A 310 13.24 -4.17 -29.08
C THR A 310 12.66 -5.23 -30.02
N ASN A 311 12.55 -6.46 -29.55
CA ASN A 311 11.90 -7.52 -30.30
C ASN A 311 10.41 -7.21 -30.54
N ASP A 312 9.79 -7.94 -31.46
CA ASP A 312 8.40 -7.72 -31.86
C ASP A 312 7.41 -7.93 -30.68
N GLU A 313 7.77 -8.76 -29.70
CA GLU A 313 6.96 -8.98 -28.49
C GLU A 313 7.10 -7.87 -27.42
N GLY A 314 8.04 -6.93 -27.57
CA GLY A 314 8.19 -5.80 -26.66
C GLY A 314 8.81 -6.12 -25.29
N ASN A 315 9.29 -7.35 -25.06
CA ASN A 315 9.77 -7.83 -23.76
C ASN A 315 11.30 -8.01 -23.68
N VAL A 316 12.03 -7.91 -24.80
CA VAL A 316 13.49 -7.95 -24.84
C VAL A 316 14.01 -6.75 -25.63
N THR A 317 14.75 -5.88 -24.95
CA THR A 317 15.51 -4.81 -25.58
C THR A 317 16.98 -5.20 -25.64
N SER A 318 17.55 -5.18 -26.84
CA SER A 318 18.97 -5.37 -27.08
C SER A 318 19.65 -4.03 -27.30
N VAL A 319 20.80 -3.82 -26.66
CA VAL A 319 21.69 -2.68 -26.88
C VAL A 319 22.97 -3.21 -27.51
N THR A 320 23.18 -2.88 -28.78
CA THR A 320 24.35 -3.30 -29.56
C THR A 320 25.29 -2.13 -29.76
N PHE A 321 26.57 -2.34 -29.51
CA PHE A 321 27.62 -1.36 -29.77
C PHE A 321 28.39 -1.78 -31.02
N ASN A 322 28.13 -1.08 -32.13
CA ASN A 322 28.83 -1.32 -33.39
C ASN A 322 30.10 -0.48 -33.43
N SER A 323 31.22 -1.11 -33.77
CA SER A 323 32.50 -0.43 -33.95
C SER A 323 32.85 -0.29 -35.43
N ALA A 324 33.65 0.72 -35.78
CA ALA A 324 34.27 0.82 -37.09
C ALA A 324 35.31 -0.29 -37.38
N LEU A 325 35.60 -1.16 -36.40
CA LEU A 325 36.51 -2.30 -36.51
C LEU A 325 35.78 -3.60 -36.15
N ALA A 326 36.01 -4.66 -36.92
CA ALA A 326 35.50 -5.99 -36.64
C ALA A 326 36.57 -7.07 -36.87
N TYR A 327 36.53 -8.13 -36.08
CA TYR A 327 37.35 -9.32 -36.28
C TYR A 327 36.85 -10.12 -37.48
N VAL A 328 37.77 -10.71 -38.24
CA VAL A 328 37.42 -11.55 -39.40
C VAL A 328 37.81 -13.01 -39.20
N ASP A 329 37.06 -13.90 -39.84
CA ASP A 329 37.34 -15.33 -39.95
C ASP A 329 38.41 -15.62 -41.02
N GLY A 330 38.71 -16.90 -41.27
CA GLY A 330 39.65 -17.33 -42.32
C GLY A 330 39.23 -16.98 -43.75
N ASN A 331 37.98 -16.54 -43.94
CA ASN A 331 37.39 -16.15 -45.22
C ASN A 331 37.21 -14.63 -45.36
N GLY A 332 37.53 -13.84 -44.32
CA GLY A 332 37.40 -12.38 -44.32
C GLY A 332 36.01 -11.86 -43.93
N ASN A 333 35.08 -12.73 -43.49
CA ASN A 333 33.75 -12.32 -43.03
C ASN A 333 33.83 -11.75 -41.62
N THR A 334 32.99 -10.76 -41.29
CA THR A 334 32.91 -10.12 -39.97
C THR A 334 32.00 -10.86 -38.98
N THR A 335 31.15 -11.74 -39.49
CA THR A 335 30.19 -12.53 -38.70
C THR A 335 30.18 -13.99 -39.13
N THR A 336 29.86 -14.87 -38.18
CA THR A 336 29.60 -16.30 -38.40
C THR A 336 28.20 -16.59 -37.87
N GLU A 337 27.32 -17.17 -38.69
CA GLU A 337 25.91 -17.43 -38.33
C GLU A 337 25.16 -16.20 -37.79
N GLY A 338 25.45 -15.01 -38.35
CA GLY A 338 24.84 -13.75 -37.92
C GLY A 338 25.34 -13.21 -36.58
N LYS A 339 26.38 -13.83 -35.99
CA LYS A 339 27.01 -13.37 -34.75
C LYS A 339 28.38 -12.76 -35.03
N PRO A 340 28.81 -11.73 -34.28
CA PRO A 340 30.18 -11.22 -34.35
C PRO A 340 31.19 -12.33 -34.11
N ASN A 341 32.28 -12.33 -34.87
CA ASN A 341 33.36 -13.29 -34.69
C ASN A 341 34.05 -13.13 -33.33
N THR A 342 34.57 -14.24 -32.79
CA THR A 342 35.49 -14.20 -31.64
C THR A 342 36.78 -13.45 -32.00
N PRO A 343 37.50 -12.87 -31.03
CA PRO A 343 38.75 -12.15 -31.29
C PRO A 343 39.76 -12.96 -32.11
N THR A 344 40.31 -12.33 -33.16
CA THR A 344 41.40 -12.87 -34.01
C THR A 344 42.51 -11.82 -34.16
N ASN A 345 43.64 -12.21 -34.77
CA ASN A 345 44.74 -11.29 -35.07
C ASN A 345 44.54 -10.50 -36.38
N VAL A 346 43.34 -10.56 -36.97
CA VAL A 346 43.02 -9.87 -38.22
C VAL A 346 41.73 -9.08 -38.03
N VAL A 347 41.77 -7.79 -38.34
CA VAL A 347 40.62 -6.89 -38.24
C VAL A 347 40.32 -6.26 -39.60
N LYS A 348 39.05 -5.96 -39.84
CA LYS A 348 38.56 -5.22 -41.00
C LYS A 348 37.94 -3.89 -40.55
N PHE A 349 38.19 -2.82 -41.30
CA PHE A 349 37.46 -1.56 -41.17
C PHE A 349 36.08 -1.72 -41.77
N VAL A 350 35.04 -1.39 -41.00
CA VAL A 350 33.63 -1.51 -41.39
C VAL A 350 33.05 -0.11 -41.58
N GLY A 351 32.66 0.21 -42.81
CA GLY A 351 31.97 1.44 -43.17
C GLY A 351 30.44 1.26 -43.18
N ALA A 352 29.72 2.30 -43.58
CA ALA A 352 28.26 2.25 -43.74
C ALA A 352 27.79 1.22 -44.79
N ASP A 353 28.67 0.87 -45.74
CA ASP A 353 28.47 -0.19 -46.72
C ASP A 353 29.61 -1.20 -46.56
N GLU A 354 29.32 -2.36 -45.97
CA GLU A 354 30.32 -3.37 -45.61
C GLU A 354 31.04 -4.00 -46.83
N ALA A 355 30.46 -3.85 -48.01
CA ALA A 355 31.01 -4.34 -49.27
C ALA A 355 32.03 -3.37 -49.89
N LYS A 356 32.12 -2.13 -49.39
CA LYS A 356 33.05 -1.11 -49.91
C LYS A 356 34.30 -0.96 -49.03
N PRO A 357 35.45 -0.64 -49.63
CA PRO A 357 36.66 -0.30 -48.87
C PRO A 357 36.44 1.00 -48.08
N VAL A 358 37.08 1.10 -46.92
CA VAL A 358 37.09 2.30 -46.08
C VAL A 358 38.35 3.11 -46.34
N SER A 359 38.21 4.42 -46.57
CA SER A 359 39.35 5.33 -46.64
C SER A 359 39.85 5.68 -45.23
N VAL A 360 41.11 5.38 -44.94
CA VAL A 360 41.76 5.74 -43.68
C VAL A 360 42.54 7.03 -43.86
N GLN A 361 42.28 8.02 -43.01
CA GLN A 361 42.97 9.31 -43.00
C GLN A 361 43.74 9.51 -41.69
N ASN A 362 44.62 10.50 -41.63
CA ASN A 362 45.50 10.76 -40.47
C ASN A 362 46.37 9.56 -40.06
N VAL A 363 46.81 8.78 -41.05
CA VAL A 363 47.78 7.69 -40.86
C VAL A 363 49.17 8.29 -40.66
N ASN A 364 49.77 8.03 -39.50
CA ASN A 364 51.14 8.47 -39.21
C ASN A 364 52.16 7.76 -40.13
N SER A 365 53.32 8.35 -40.36
CA SER A 365 54.40 7.70 -41.14
C SER A 365 54.90 6.44 -40.44
N GLY A 366 54.98 5.34 -41.19
CA GLY A 366 55.37 4.02 -40.66
C GLY A 366 56.88 3.87 -40.38
N VAL A 367 57.71 4.82 -40.85
CA VAL A 367 59.18 4.81 -40.80
C VAL A 367 59.77 6.00 -40.03
N GLY A 368 59.03 6.52 -39.04
CA GLY A 368 59.24 7.83 -38.39
C GLY A 368 60.67 8.23 -37.93
N SER A 369 60.82 9.55 -37.69
CA SER A 369 61.99 10.33 -37.21
C SER A 369 62.76 11.19 -38.24
N VAL A 370 62.15 11.63 -39.34
CA VAL A 370 62.66 12.78 -40.11
C VAL A 370 61.97 14.03 -39.57
N THR A 371 62.70 14.87 -38.84
CA THR A 371 62.20 16.01 -38.05
C THR A 371 61.59 17.12 -38.93
N ASN A 372 60.33 16.95 -39.32
CA ASN A 372 59.36 17.99 -39.74
C ASN A 372 57.96 17.40 -40.07
N LEU A 373 57.66 16.17 -39.64
CA LEU A 373 56.44 15.43 -40.02
C LEU A 373 55.41 15.28 -38.88
N ASP A 374 55.53 16.05 -37.79
CA ASP A 374 54.49 16.06 -36.72
C ASP A 374 53.14 16.61 -37.20
N THR A 375 53.07 17.15 -38.42
CA THR A 375 51.82 17.44 -39.10
C THR A 375 51.46 16.30 -40.04
N PRO A 376 50.21 15.79 -40.01
CA PRO A 376 49.72 14.83 -40.99
C PRO A 376 50.03 15.36 -42.39
N VAL A 377 50.55 14.50 -43.27
CA VAL A 377 50.81 14.86 -44.67
C VAL A 377 49.47 15.04 -45.39
N GLY A 378 48.78 16.15 -45.10
CA GLY A 378 47.67 16.64 -45.90
C GLY A 378 48.25 17.52 -46.99
N ASP A 379 48.23 17.05 -48.23
CA ASP A 379 48.35 17.70 -49.56
C ASP A 379 49.23 18.96 -49.79
N LYS A 380 49.96 19.50 -48.80
CA LYS A 380 50.68 20.78 -48.90
C LYS A 380 51.98 20.88 -48.10
N ALA A 381 52.46 19.82 -47.45
CA ALA A 381 53.83 19.82 -46.95
C ALA A 381 54.80 19.62 -48.14
N THR A 382 55.38 20.70 -48.66
CA THR A 382 56.47 20.63 -49.64
C THR A 382 57.72 20.08 -48.94
N LEU A 383 57.84 18.76 -48.86
CA LEU A 383 59.04 18.10 -48.36
C LEU A 383 60.25 18.49 -49.21
N THR A 384 61.35 18.85 -48.55
CA THR A 384 62.64 19.09 -49.22
C THR A 384 63.14 17.80 -49.88
N ALA A 385 64.05 17.92 -50.84
CA ALA A 385 64.67 16.74 -51.48
C ALA A 385 65.38 15.84 -50.45
N GLU A 386 65.99 16.45 -49.44
CA GLU A 386 66.66 15.75 -48.34
C GLU A 386 65.68 14.96 -47.47
N ASN A 387 64.55 15.56 -47.09
CA ASN A 387 63.50 14.86 -46.33
C ASN A 387 62.90 13.71 -47.13
N LYS A 388 62.66 13.89 -48.44
CA LYS A 388 62.16 12.83 -49.32
C LYS A 388 63.16 11.66 -49.40
N LYS A 389 64.45 11.98 -49.53
CA LYS A 389 65.51 10.96 -49.56
C LYS A 389 65.59 10.20 -48.24
N ALA A 390 65.55 10.87 -47.10
CA ALA A 390 65.60 10.24 -45.79
C ALA A 390 64.42 9.28 -45.57
N ILE A 391 63.20 9.67 -45.97
CA ILE A 391 62.02 8.79 -45.92
C ILE A 391 62.20 7.58 -46.83
N ALA A 392 62.65 7.77 -48.07
CA ALA A 392 62.90 6.69 -49.02
C ALA A 392 63.96 5.69 -48.50
N ASP A 393 65.06 6.19 -47.95
CA ASP A 393 66.11 5.37 -47.35
C ASP A 393 65.58 4.59 -46.14
N ALA A 394 64.75 5.21 -45.30
CA ALA A 394 64.14 4.56 -44.15
C ALA A 394 63.18 3.43 -44.56
N ILE A 395 62.42 3.62 -45.64
CA ILE A 395 61.57 2.57 -46.24
C ILE A 395 62.42 1.43 -46.80
N GLY A 396 63.47 1.75 -47.56
CA GLY A 396 64.34 0.73 -48.17
C GLY A 396 65.10 -0.14 -47.16
N ASN A 397 65.33 0.39 -45.96
CA ASN A 397 66.04 -0.31 -44.87
C ASN A 397 65.10 -0.93 -43.80
N ALA A 398 63.78 -0.80 -43.97
CA ALA A 398 62.80 -1.35 -43.05
C ALA A 398 62.94 -2.88 -42.91
N ASN A 399 62.88 -3.40 -41.68
CA ASN A 399 63.02 -4.83 -41.40
C ASN A 399 62.22 -5.23 -40.14
N GLY A 400 61.97 -6.53 -39.97
CA GLY A 400 61.26 -7.04 -38.81
C GLY A 400 59.86 -6.42 -38.67
N SER A 401 59.53 -5.90 -37.48
CA SER A 401 58.21 -5.33 -37.17
C SER A 401 57.87 -4.06 -37.96
N THR A 402 58.84 -3.34 -38.53
CA THR A 402 58.57 -2.11 -39.31
C THR A 402 57.94 -2.42 -40.66
N LEU A 403 58.09 -3.65 -41.17
CA LEU A 403 57.41 -4.09 -42.41
C LEU A 403 55.91 -4.31 -42.22
N SER A 404 55.43 -4.38 -40.98
CA SER A 404 54.01 -4.60 -40.66
C SER A 404 53.23 -3.31 -40.40
N ASN A 405 53.88 -2.15 -40.50
CA ASN A 405 53.24 -0.84 -40.33
C ASN A 405 52.48 -0.42 -41.59
N ALA A 406 51.43 0.38 -41.42
CA ALA A 406 50.81 1.10 -42.54
C ALA A 406 51.75 2.21 -43.04
N ALA A 407 52.00 2.28 -44.34
CA ALA A 407 52.67 3.42 -44.98
C ALA A 407 51.63 4.44 -45.42
N ASN A 408 51.87 5.74 -45.16
CA ASN A 408 51.00 6.78 -45.71
C ASN A 408 51.37 7.08 -47.18
N ILE A 409 50.50 7.76 -47.93
CA ILE A 409 50.76 8.03 -49.35
C ILE A 409 51.97 8.94 -49.57
N GLY A 410 52.29 9.81 -48.61
CA GLY A 410 53.47 10.67 -48.63
C GLY A 410 54.78 9.88 -48.57
N ASP A 411 54.83 8.83 -47.74
CA ASP A 411 55.95 7.90 -47.63
C ASP A 411 56.21 7.22 -48.99
N VAL A 412 55.14 6.72 -49.62
CA VAL A 412 55.20 6.08 -50.95
C VAL A 412 55.64 7.09 -52.03
N GLN A 413 55.11 8.32 -52.01
CA GLN A 413 55.51 9.35 -52.94
C GLN A 413 56.98 9.77 -52.76
N ALA A 414 57.47 9.86 -51.53
CA ALA A 414 58.86 10.17 -51.24
C ALA A 414 59.80 9.06 -51.75
N ALA A 415 59.46 7.79 -51.48
CA ALA A 415 60.17 6.65 -52.05
C ALA A 415 60.16 6.66 -53.58
N ALA A 416 58.99 6.87 -54.20
CA ALA A 416 58.85 6.91 -55.65
C ALA A 416 59.61 8.09 -56.29
N ALA A 417 59.66 9.24 -55.62
CA ALA A 417 60.42 10.40 -56.09
C ALA A 417 61.92 10.18 -55.98
N ALA A 418 62.40 9.58 -54.88
CA ALA A 418 63.82 9.26 -54.67
C ALA A 418 64.31 8.13 -55.60
N ALA A 419 63.43 7.23 -56.01
CA ALA A 419 63.75 6.17 -56.97
C ALA A 419 63.98 6.69 -58.41
N LYS A 420 63.67 7.97 -58.70
CA LYS A 420 63.95 8.56 -60.02
C LYS A 420 65.44 8.81 -60.18
N THR A 421 66.04 8.15 -61.16
CA THR A 421 67.44 8.37 -61.55
C THR A 421 67.48 9.27 -62.78
N GLU A 422 68.26 10.35 -62.72
CA GLU A 422 68.54 11.20 -63.88
C GLU A 422 70.02 11.04 -64.26
N VAL A 423 70.27 10.54 -65.47
CA VAL A 423 71.62 10.45 -66.05
C VAL A 423 71.73 11.51 -67.14
N LYS A 424 72.65 12.46 -66.97
CA LYS A 424 72.90 13.57 -67.91
C LYS A 424 74.30 13.43 -68.51
N SER A 425 74.41 13.66 -69.82
CA SER A 425 75.68 13.79 -70.56
C SER A 425 75.72 15.20 -71.20
N PRO A 426 76.07 16.25 -70.43
CA PRO A 426 75.90 17.63 -70.88
C PRO A 426 76.73 18.00 -72.10
N ASN A 427 77.79 17.25 -72.37
CA ASN A 427 78.75 17.46 -73.46
C ASN A 427 78.62 16.40 -74.58
N GLU A 428 77.59 15.55 -74.53
CA GLU A 428 77.32 14.46 -75.49
C GLU A 428 78.48 13.46 -75.69
N THR A 429 79.48 13.44 -74.79
CA THR A 429 80.66 12.54 -74.89
C THR A 429 80.38 11.11 -74.45
N ILE A 430 79.16 10.85 -73.98
CA ILE A 430 78.73 9.58 -73.40
C ILE A 430 77.37 9.21 -73.97
N ASP A 431 77.27 8.01 -74.53
CA ASP A 431 76.02 7.38 -74.94
C ASP A 431 75.40 6.65 -73.75
N VAL A 432 74.16 7.01 -73.40
CA VAL A 432 73.40 6.37 -72.33
C VAL A 432 72.22 5.63 -72.94
N LYS A 433 72.25 4.29 -72.90
CA LYS A 433 71.13 3.44 -73.31
C LYS A 433 70.50 2.83 -72.07
N SER A 434 69.18 2.86 -71.99
CA SER A 434 68.47 2.13 -70.94
C SER A 434 67.96 0.79 -71.45
N THR A 435 68.07 -0.24 -70.62
CA THR A 435 67.36 -1.51 -70.79
C THR A 435 66.54 -1.79 -69.53
N THR A 436 65.53 -2.65 -69.64
CA THR A 436 64.77 -3.14 -68.48
C THR A 436 65.38 -4.47 -68.05
N GLY A 437 65.78 -4.57 -66.78
CA GLY A 437 66.29 -5.82 -66.20
C GLY A 437 65.17 -6.78 -65.80
N ASP A 438 65.56 -7.98 -65.38
CA ASP A 438 64.63 -9.09 -65.09
C ASP A 438 63.64 -8.82 -63.94
N ASN A 439 63.94 -7.84 -63.08
CA ASN A 439 63.09 -7.41 -61.98
C ASN A 439 62.37 -6.09 -62.28
N GLY A 440 62.34 -5.65 -63.53
CA GLY A 440 61.70 -4.40 -63.96
C GLY A 440 62.49 -3.14 -63.63
N GLN A 441 63.74 -3.25 -63.16
CA GLN A 441 64.60 -2.11 -62.90
C GLN A 441 65.16 -1.53 -64.21
N THR A 442 65.33 -0.21 -64.26
CA THR A 442 66.05 0.45 -65.36
C THR A 442 67.55 0.23 -65.20
N ILE A 443 68.19 -0.41 -66.18
CA ILE A 443 69.65 -0.55 -66.27
C ILE A 443 70.14 0.51 -67.24
N TYR A 444 71.05 1.38 -66.79
CA TYR A 444 71.70 2.36 -67.65
C TYR A 444 73.06 1.83 -68.11
N ASN A 445 73.15 1.48 -69.39
CA ASN A 445 74.41 1.15 -70.05
C ASN A 445 75.06 2.44 -70.51
N VAL A 446 76.28 2.69 -70.00
CA VAL A 446 77.03 3.93 -70.21
C VAL A 446 78.27 3.61 -71.03
N GLU A 447 78.35 4.14 -72.25
CA GLU A 447 79.47 3.93 -73.17
C GLU A 447 80.11 5.29 -73.53
N VAL A 448 81.44 5.34 -73.64
CA VAL A 448 82.14 6.56 -74.08
C VAL A 448 81.99 6.70 -75.60
N ALA A 449 81.55 7.87 -76.06
CA ALA A 449 81.42 8.16 -77.49
C ALA A 449 82.83 8.26 -78.12
N ASN A 450 83.24 7.20 -78.82
CA ASN A 450 84.53 7.18 -79.52
C ASN A 450 84.43 8.09 -80.76
N THR A 451 85.03 9.28 -80.69
CA THR A 451 85.25 10.12 -81.86
C THR A 451 86.53 9.70 -82.56
N THR A 452 86.40 9.20 -83.80
CA THR A 452 87.55 8.92 -84.66
C THR A 452 88.25 10.24 -85.00
N LEU A 453 89.44 10.49 -84.43
CA LEU A 453 90.30 11.60 -84.81
C LEU A 453 90.93 11.32 -86.18
N THR A 454 90.36 11.88 -87.24
CA THR A 454 91.05 11.96 -88.54
C THR A 454 92.11 13.05 -88.48
N VAL A 455 93.35 12.67 -88.22
CA VAL A 455 94.50 13.56 -88.41
C VAL A 455 94.83 13.57 -89.91
N SER A 456 94.33 14.57 -90.63
CA SER A 456 94.87 14.87 -91.95
C SER A 456 96.26 15.46 -91.75
N ASN A 457 97.31 14.70 -92.08
CA ASN A 457 98.66 15.27 -92.22
C ASN A 457 98.63 16.32 -93.33
N GLY A 458 98.55 17.59 -92.93
CA GLY A 458 98.81 18.72 -93.82
C GLY A 458 100.29 18.74 -94.18
N THR A 459 100.56 18.64 -95.48
CA THR A 459 101.76 19.16 -96.15
C THR A 459 101.32 20.16 -97.19
#